data_AF-A0A931S7J4-F1
#
_entry.id   AF-A0A931S7J4-F1
#
_cell.length_a   1.000
_cell.length_b   1.000
_cell.length_c   1.000
_cell.angle_alpha   90.00
_cell.angle_beta   90.00
_cell.angle_gamma   90.00
#
_symmetry.space_group_name_H-M   'P 1'
#
loop_
_entity.id
_entity.type
_entity.pdbx_description
1 polymer ?
#
loop_
_entity_poly.entity_id
_entity_poly.type
_entity_poly.pdbx_seq_one_letter_code
_entity_poly.pdbx_strand_id
1 'polypeptide(L)'
;EEWRKTKAPVKLGAIGPGTSGTDDTKLLAAATGFPVHLIEGYKGTADIRAAVEGREVDGTCSFGWQSAKVTWAKALQAGQVHVVLQTTLEPHPELKGVPLAVEYAKTEEGKKLLQIASDVYGKQRLYSLPPQVPEERVRALQKAFIDTLKDAQLLAEADKAKLEINPVDGPGIEKMVNGLYEIDAAILNRVKQLLKVR
;
A
#
# COMPACT_ATOMS: atom_id res chain seq x y z
N GLU A 1 5.64 -20.06 -2.59
CA GLU A 1 7.08 -19.78 -2.42
C GLU A 1 7.89 -19.76 -3.73
N GLU A 2 7.44 -20.42 -4.81
CA GLU A 2 8.25 -20.58 -6.02
C GLU A 2 8.36 -19.33 -6.93
N TRP A 3 7.47 -18.35 -6.79
CA TRP A 3 7.49 -17.13 -7.62
C TRP A 3 8.77 -16.31 -7.46
N ARG A 4 9.53 -16.49 -6.37
CA ARG A 4 10.83 -15.82 -6.20
C ARG A 4 11.98 -16.50 -6.94
N LYS A 5 11.77 -17.77 -7.31
CA LYS A 5 12.75 -18.61 -8.01
C LYS A 5 12.49 -18.66 -9.50
N THR A 6 11.40 -18.06 -9.99
CA THR A 6 11.15 -17.99 -11.44
C THR A 6 12.25 -17.19 -12.14
N LYS A 7 12.73 -17.74 -13.24
CA LYS A 7 13.68 -17.07 -14.15
C LYS A 7 12.99 -16.00 -14.98
N ALA A 8 11.68 -16.10 -15.18
CA ALA A 8 10.88 -15.12 -15.89
C ALA A 8 10.37 -14.04 -14.92
N PRO A 9 10.49 -12.74 -15.26
CA PRO A 9 9.91 -11.68 -14.46
C PRO A 9 8.40 -11.82 -14.28
N VAL A 10 7.92 -11.63 -13.07
CA VAL A 10 6.48 -11.61 -12.75
C VAL A 10 5.88 -10.32 -13.28
N LYS A 11 4.87 -10.43 -14.14
CA LYS A 11 4.18 -9.28 -14.73
C LYS A 11 3.15 -8.73 -13.76
N LEU A 12 3.31 -7.49 -13.31
CA LEU A 12 2.38 -6.84 -12.40
C LEU A 12 1.71 -5.66 -13.08
N GLY A 13 0.37 -5.63 -13.07
CA GLY A 13 -0.40 -4.51 -13.59
C GLY A 13 -0.53 -3.36 -12.58
N ALA A 14 -0.43 -2.13 -13.05
CA ALA A 14 -0.63 -0.90 -12.26
C ALA A 14 -1.28 0.23 -13.07
N ILE A 15 -1.83 1.22 -12.38
CA ILE A 15 -2.51 2.36 -13.01
C ILE A 15 -1.48 3.30 -13.65
N GLY A 16 -0.56 3.83 -12.85
CA GLY A 16 0.48 4.74 -13.32
C GLY A 16 1.23 5.45 -12.20
N PRO A 17 2.23 6.29 -12.55
CA PRO A 17 3.09 6.98 -11.59
C PRO A 17 2.33 7.82 -10.57
N GLY A 18 2.81 7.85 -9.32
CA GLY A 18 2.16 8.56 -8.22
C GLY A 18 1.03 7.76 -7.55
N THR A 19 0.70 6.58 -8.08
CA THR A 19 -0.22 5.64 -7.41
C THR A 19 0.59 4.63 -6.60
N SER A 20 0.03 4.18 -5.47
CA SER A 20 0.68 3.15 -4.64
C SER A 20 1.02 1.90 -5.45
N GLY A 21 0.17 1.52 -6.41
CA GLY A 21 0.42 0.38 -7.28
C GLY A 21 1.70 0.45 -8.12
N THR A 22 2.02 1.62 -8.66
CA THR A 22 3.25 1.79 -9.42
C THR A 22 4.44 1.97 -8.49
N ASP A 23 4.31 2.89 -7.53
CA ASP A 23 5.46 3.37 -6.76
C ASP A 23 5.92 2.30 -5.75
N ASP A 24 4.99 1.63 -5.06
CA ASP A 24 5.33 0.51 -4.16
C ASP A 24 5.99 -0.63 -4.92
N THR A 25 5.51 -0.94 -6.14
CA THR A 25 6.10 -2.01 -6.95
C THR A 25 7.53 -1.69 -7.37
N LYS A 26 7.81 -0.44 -7.76
CA LYS A 26 9.16 0.03 -8.13
C LYS A 26 10.10 -0.01 -6.93
N LEU A 27 9.63 0.47 -5.77
CA LEU A 27 10.41 0.47 -4.52
C LEU A 27 10.66 -0.97 -4.03
N LEU A 28 9.65 -1.84 -4.08
CA LEU A 28 9.76 -3.26 -3.75
C LEU A 28 10.81 -3.96 -4.60
N ALA A 29 10.73 -3.81 -5.93
CA ALA A 29 11.67 -4.45 -6.85
C ALA A 29 13.11 -3.98 -6.60
N ALA A 30 13.31 -2.68 -6.35
CA ALA A 30 14.62 -2.13 -6.03
C ALA A 30 15.15 -2.60 -4.66
N ALA A 31 14.29 -2.74 -3.66
CA ALA A 31 14.66 -3.13 -2.31
C ALA A 31 15.03 -4.62 -2.18
N THR A 32 14.34 -5.49 -2.91
CA THR A 32 14.46 -6.96 -2.76
C THR A 32 15.22 -7.61 -3.91
N GLY A 33 15.34 -6.93 -5.05
CA GLY A 33 15.88 -7.50 -6.28
C GLY A 33 14.94 -8.51 -6.95
N PHE A 34 13.66 -8.53 -6.59
CA PHE A 34 12.70 -9.44 -7.22
C PHE A 34 12.53 -9.12 -8.71
N PRO A 35 12.45 -10.15 -9.58
CA PRO A 35 12.30 -9.97 -11.01
C PRO A 35 10.85 -9.57 -11.31
N VAL A 36 10.55 -8.27 -11.24
CA VAL A 36 9.22 -7.72 -11.52
C VAL A 36 9.23 -6.99 -12.85
N HIS A 37 8.23 -7.27 -13.69
CA HIS A 37 7.93 -6.51 -14.89
C HIS A 37 6.63 -5.73 -14.69
N LEU A 38 6.75 -4.43 -14.44
CA LEU A 38 5.59 -3.57 -14.20
C LEU A 38 4.97 -3.12 -15.52
N ILE A 39 3.67 -3.35 -15.68
CA ILE A 39 2.85 -2.91 -16.81
C ILE A 39 1.91 -1.82 -16.31
N GLU A 40 2.13 -0.59 -16.75
CA GLU A 40 1.37 0.61 -16.37
C GLU A 40 0.32 0.97 -17.45
N GLY A 41 -0.68 1.79 -17.09
CA GLY A 41 -1.66 2.33 -18.04
C GLY A 41 -3.09 1.79 -17.90
N TYR A 42 -3.34 0.93 -16.92
CA TYR A 42 -4.70 0.46 -16.62
C TYR A 42 -5.54 1.59 -15.99
N LYS A 43 -6.85 1.67 -16.30
CA LYS A 43 -7.71 2.75 -15.77
C LYS A 43 -8.10 2.55 -14.31
N GLY A 44 -7.93 1.34 -13.78
CA GLY A 44 -8.25 1.01 -12.40
C GLY A 44 -8.14 -0.48 -12.10
N THR A 45 -8.48 -0.85 -10.87
CA THR A 45 -8.40 -2.24 -10.37
C THR A 45 -9.23 -3.23 -11.17
N ALA A 46 -10.38 -2.81 -11.72
CA ALA A 46 -11.24 -3.70 -12.51
C ALA A 46 -10.55 -4.16 -13.81
N ASP A 47 -9.89 -3.24 -14.52
CA ASP A 47 -9.14 -3.54 -15.74
C ASP A 47 -7.94 -4.43 -15.44
N ILE A 48 -7.22 -4.17 -14.35
CA ILE A 48 -6.11 -5.02 -13.89
C ILE A 48 -6.60 -6.43 -13.59
N ARG A 49 -7.75 -6.58 -12.90
CA ARG A 49 -8.33 -7.89 -12.60
C ARG A 49 -8.68 -8.64 -13.88
N ALA A 50 -9.34 -7.99 -14.84
CA ALA A 50 -9.64 -8.60 -16.13
C ALA A 50 -8.38 -9.05 -16.88
N ALA A 51 -7.30 -8.25 -16.80
CA ALA A 51 -6.01 -8.60 -17.38
C ALA A 51 -5.34 -9.80 -16.69
N VAL A 52 -5.53 -9.97 -15.37
CA VAL A 52 -5.07 -11.18 -14.65
C VAL A 52 -5.90 -12.40 -15.03
N GLU A 53 -7.22 -12.26 -15.09
CA GLU A 53 -8.12 -13.33 -15.55
C GLU A 53 -7.82 -13.76 -16.99
N GLY A 54 -7.46 -12.79 -17.85
CA GLY A 54 -7.01 -12.99 -19.22
C GLY A 54 -5.56 -13.43 -19.38
N ARG A 55 -4.79 -13.56 -18.29
CA ARG A 55 -3.36 -13.91 -18.26
C ARG A 55 -2.44 -12.95 -19.03
N GLU A 56 -2.84 -11.70 -19.17
CA GLU A 56 -1.98 -10.64 -19.70
C GLU A 56 -0.92 -10.21 -18.68
N VAL A 57 -1.32 -10.15 -17.41
CA VAL A 57 -0.47 -9.95 -16.23
C VAL A 57 -0.65 -11.10 -15.24
N ASP A 58 0.38 -11.35 -14.42
CA ASP A 58 0.36 -12.43 -13.42
C ASP A 58 -0.29 -12.00 -12.10
N GLY A 59 -0.40 -10.69 -11.88
CA GLY A 59 -0.97 -10.15 -10.66
C GLY A 59 -0.83 -8.64 -10.57
N THR A 60 -0.84 -8.16 -9.34
CA THR A 60 -0.67 -6.74 -9.04
C THR A 60 -0.11 -6.56 -7.64
N CYS A 61 0.75 -5.56 -7.47
CA CYS A 61 1.20 -5.06 -6.17
C CYS A 61 0.59 -3.66 -6.01
N SER A 62 -0.73 -3.60 -6.08
CA SER A 62 -1.48 -2.38 -5.90
C SER A 62 -2.64 -2.63 -4.94
N PHE A 63 -3.11 -1.56 -4.30
CA PHE A 63 -4.21 -1.52 -3.32
C PHE A 63 -4.06 -2.35 -2.03
N GLY A 64 -4.60 -1.83 -0.92
CA GLY A 64 -4.55 -2.50 0.39
C GLY A 64 -5.43 -3.76 0.45
N TRP A 65 -5.14 -4.64 1.42
CA TRP A 65 -5.83 -5.92 1.64
C TRP A 65 -7.36 -5.80 1.68
N GLN A 66 -7.88 -4.74 2.29
CA GLN A 66 -9.31 -4.43 2.34
C GLN A 66 -9.95 -4.34 0.95
N SER A 67 -9.28 -3.69 -0.01
CA SER A 67 -9.78 -3.59 -1.39
C SER A 67 -9.77 -4.95 -2.07
N ALA A 68 -8.69 -5.73 -1.89
CA ALA A 68 -8.55 -7.07 -2.48
C ALA A 68 -9.66 -8.02 -2.00
N LYS A 69 -10.00 -7.99 -0.70
CA LYS A 69 -11.09 -8.81 -0.14
C LYS A 69 -12.45 -8.58 -0.83
N VAL A 70 -12.72 -7.36 -1.27
CA VAL A 70 -13.98 -7.02 -1.94
C VAL A 70 -13.89 -7.29 -3.43
N THR A 71 -12.86 -6.75 -4.08
CA THR A 71 -12.74 -6.74 -5.54
C THR A 71 -12.39 -8.13 -6.11
N TRP A 72 -11.73 -8.99 -5.33
CA TRP A 72 -11.27 -10.32 -5.72
C TRP A 72 -11.85 -11.45 -4.84
N ALA A 73 -12.94 -11.18 -4.11
CA ALA A 73 -13.56 -12.11 -3.17
C ALA A 73 -13.72 -13.55 -3.72
N LYS A 74 -14.30 -13.68 -4.92
CA LYS A 74 -14.55 -14.98 -5.55
C LYS A 74 -13.25 -15.71 -5.91
N ALA A 75 -12.28 -15.01 -6.48
CA ALA A 75 -11.01 -15.59 -6.90
C ALA A 75 -10.15 -16.02 -5.70
N LEU A 76 -10.20 -15.25 -4.61
CA LEU A 76 -9.56 -15.59 -3.33
C LEU A 76 -10.22 -16.83 -2.70
N GLN A 77 -11.56 -16.88 -2.65
CA GLN A 77 -12.30 -18.04 -2.12
C GLN A 77 -12.09 -19.30 -2.95
N ALA A 78 -12.01 -19.17 -4.28
CA ALA A 78 -11.75 -20.28 -5.19
C ALA A 78 -10.28 -20.73 -5.21
N GLY A 79 -9.38 -20.04 -4.48
CA GLY A 79 -7.95 -20.33 -4.50
C GLY A 79 -7.30 -20.09 -5.87
N GLN A 80 -7.89 -19.25 -6.71
CA GLN A 80 -7.34 -18.88 -8.02
C GLN A 80 -6.29 -17.77 -7.88
N VAL A 81 -6.37 -17.02 -6.78
CA VAL A 81 -5.48 -15.89 -6.49
C VAL A 81 -4.98 -16.03 -5.07
N HIS A 82 -3.70 -15.77 -4.89
CA HIS A 82 -3.02 -15.88 -3.61
C HIS A 82 -2.32 -14.58 -3.26
N VAL A 83 -2.37 -14.20 -1.99
CA VAL A 83 -1.48 -13.17 -1.46
C VAL A 83 -0.13 -13.81 -1.19
N VAL A 84 0.91 -13.31 -1.85
CA VAL A 84 2.25 -13.96 -1.84
C VAL A 84 3.30 -13.16 -1.08
N LEU A 85 3.01 -11.89 -0.78
CA LEU A 85 3.90 -10.97 -0.08
C LEU A 85 3.08 -9.84 0.53
N GLN A 86 3.43 -9.41 1.74
CA GLN A 86 2.92 -8.20 2.37
C GLN A 86 3.95 -7.07 2.23
N THR A 87 3.54 -5.93 1.68
CA THR A 87 4.42 -4.74 1.57
C THR A 87 4.34 -3.83 2.80
N THR A 88 3.54 -4.19 3.79
CA THR A 88 3.52 -3.56 5.11
C THR A 88 4.76 -3.92 5.93
N LEU A 89 5.05 -3.10 6.94
CA LEU A 89 6.15 -3.34 7.88
C LEU A 89 5.75 -4.28 9.02
N GLU A 90 4.46 -4.38 9.28
CA GLU A 90 3.88 -5.24 10.31
C GLU A 90 2.96 -6.28 9.65
N PRO A 91 2.90 -7.50 10.18
CA PRO A 91 2.06 -8.56 9.63
C PRO A 91 0.58 -8.26 9.85
N HIS A 92 -0.22 -8.40 8.80
CA HIS A 92 -1.67 -8.26 8.90
C HIS A 92 -2.28 -9.46 9.64
N PRO A 93 -3.21 -9.27 10.61
CA PRO A 93 -3.78 -10.35 11.41
C PRO A 93 -4.49 -11.45 10.59
N GLU A 94 -5.06 -11.10 9.44
CA GLU A 94 -5.72 -12.04 8.51
C GLU A 94 -4.77 -12.72 7.51
N LEU A 95 -3.52 -12.26 7.37
CA LEU A 95 -2.55 -12.79 6.38
C LEU A 95 -1.42 -13.56 7.06
N LYS A 96 -1.76 -14.33 8.10
CA LYS A 96 -0.79 -15.16 8.83
C LYS A 96 -0.11 -16.14 7.88
N GLY A 97 1.21 -16.20 7.95
CA GLY A 97 2.04 -17.07 7.09
C GLY A 97 2.40 -16.46 5.74
N VAL A 98 1.82 -15.32 5.35
CA VAL A 98 2.32 -14.56 4.19
C VAL A 98 3.53 -13.73 4.66
N PRO A 99 4.70 -13.88 4.03
CA PRO A 99 5.91 -13.19 4.47
C PRO A 99 5.89 -11.69 4.17
N LEU A 100 6.67 -10.92 4.94
CA LEU A 100 6.81 -9.47 4.77
C LEU A 100 7.91 -9.15 3.75
N ALA A 101 7.69 -8.13 2.92
CA ALA A 101 8.68 -7.65 1.96
C ALA A 101 10.01 -7.25 2.61
N VAL A 102 9.94 -6.67 3.82
CA VAL A 102 11.12 -6.22 4.58
C VAL A 102 12.07 -7.36 4.96
N GLU A 103 11.57 -8.60 5.08
CA GLU A 103 12.39 -9.79 5.36
C GLU A 103 13.33 -10.12 4.18
N TYR A 104 13.07 -9.60 2.99
CA TYR A 104 13.87 -9.84 1.78
C TYR A 104 14.77 -8.66 1.41
N ALA A 105 14.66 -7.53 2.11
CA ALA A 105 15.54 -6.39 1.92
C ALA A 105 16.88 -6.64 2.61
N LYS A 106 17.89 -7.00 1.80
CA LYS A 106 19.24 -7.36 2.30
C LYS A 106 20.10 -6.16 2.65
N THR A 107 19.75 -4.98 2.18
CA THR A 107 20.52 -3.75 2.38
C THR A 107 19.74 -2.76 3.23
N GLU A 108 20.45 -1.90 3.97
CA GLU A 108 19.84 -0.81 4.72
C GLU A 108 19.11 0.19 3.79
N GLU A 109 19.64 0.40 2.58
CA GLU A 109 18.92 1.14 1.53
C GLU A 109 17.57 0.48 1.22
N GLY A 110 17.54 -0.83 0.94
CA GLY A 110 16.31 -1.55 0.63
C GLY A 110 15.27 -1.48 1.75
N LYS A 111 15.71 -1.62 3.01
CA LYS A 111 14.82 -1.46 4.17
C LYS A 111 14.23 -0.05 4.24
N LYS A 112 15.05 0.99 4.00
CA LYS A 112 14.58 2.38 3.96
C LYS A 112 13.61 2.63 2.80
N LEU A 113 13.82 2.02 1.62
CA LEU A 113 12.89 2.13 0.50
C LEU A 113 11.51 1.53 0.84
N LEU A 114 11.48 0.38 1.51
CA LEU A 114 10.23 -0.25 1.96
C LEU A 114 9.56 0.52 3.10
N GLN A 115 10.36 1.12 4.00
CA GLN A 115 9.85 2.02 5.03
C GLN A 115 9.13 3.22 4.39
N ILE A 116 9.76 3.87 3.41
CA ILE A 116 9.17 4.99 2.67
C ILE A 116 7.89 4.56 1.96
N ALA A 117 7.88 3.41 1.29
CA ALA A 117 6.68 2.88 0.64
C ALA A 117 5.53 2.73 1.66
N SER A 118 5.81 2.14 2.82
CA SER A 118 4.83 1.97 3.90
C SER A 118 4.34 3.29 4.49
N ASP A 119 5.22 4.27 4.69
CA ASP A 119 4.86 5.56 5.30
C ASP A 119 4.04 6.44 4.35
N VAL A 120 4.39 6.44 3.05
CA VAL A 120 3.73 7.25 2.03
C VAL A 120 2.42 6.61 1.55
N TYR A 121 2.42 5.30 1.29
CA TYR A 121 1.32 4.61 0.62
C TYR A 121 0.56 3.64 1.53
N GLY A 122 1.10 3.30 2.69
CA GLY A 122 0.47 2.38 3.64
C GLY A 122 -0.69 3.00 4.43
N LYS A 123 -0.86 4.33 4.41
CA LYS A 123 -2.01 5.03 5.01
C LYS A 123 -2.90 5.59 3.90
N GLN A 124 -4.10 5.03 3.80
CA GLN A 124 -5.05 5.38 2.75
C GLN A 124 -6.19 6.26 3.30
N ARG A 125 -6.87 7.01 2.42
CA ARG A 125 -8.07 7.81 2.72
C ARG A 125 -7.83 8.93 3.73
N LEU A 126 -6.81 9.74 3.47
CA LEU A 126 -6.47 10.91 4.29
C LEU A 126 -7.59 11.96 4.26
N TYR A 127 -7.90 12.53 5.43
CA TYR A 127 -8.79 13.68 5.58
C TYR A 127 -7.95 14.91 5.90
N SER A 128 -7.96 15.91 5.01
CA SER A 128 -7.15 17.12 5.13
C SER A 128 -8.02 18.37 5.16
N LEU A 129 -7.47 19.42 5.78
CA LEU A 129 -8.07 20.74 5.86
C LEU A 129 -7.24 21.71 5.01
N PRO A 130 -7.84 22.79 4.47
CA PRO A 130 -7.08 23.83 3.79
C PRO A 130 -6.07 24.49 4.75
N PRO A 131 -5.02 25.13 4.23
CA PRO A 131 -4.08 25.87 5.06
C PRO A 131 -4.80 27.02 5.82
N GLN A 132 -4.21 27.46 6.93
CA GLN A 132 -4.65 28.61 7.74
C GLN A 132 -5.99 28.41 8.48
N VAL A 133 -6.48 27.17 8.64
CA VAL A 133 -7.60 26.88 9.55
C VAL A 133 -7.14 27.15 11.00
N PRO A 134 -7.91 27.89 11.82
CA PRO A 134 -7.57 28.11 13.22
C PRO A 134 -7.33 26.81 13.98
N GLU A 135 -6.27 26.78 14.80
CA GLU A 135 -5.82 25.57 15.50
C GLU A 135 -6.93 24.91 16.34
N GLU A 136 -7.76 25.72 16.99
CA GLU A 136 -8.92 25.24 17.75
C GLU A 136 -9.87 24.39 16.88
N ARG A 137 -10.14 24.83 15.65
CA ARG A 137 -11.01 24.10 14.71
C ARG A 137 -10.35 22.81 14.22
N VAL A 138 -9.04 22.84 13.99
CA VAL A 138 -8.28 21.64 13.62
C VAL A 138 -8.40 20.59 14.74
N ARG A 139 -8.14 20.98 16.00
CA ARG A 139 -8.25 20.08 17.15
C ARG A 139 -9.67 19.55 17.34
N ALA A 140 -10.68 20.40 17.19
CA ALA A 140 -12.08 19.98 17.27
C ALA A 140 -12.43 18.93 16.21
N LEU A 141 -12.02 19.15 14.95
CA LEU A 141 -12.28 18.22 13.85
C LEU A 141 -11.50 16.90 14.02
N GLN A 142 -10.23 16.96 14.40
CA GLN A 142 -9.42 15.77 14.68
C GLN A 142 -10.05 14.92 15.80
N LYS A 143 -10.49 15.56 16.89
CA LYS A 143 -11.16 14.88 17.99
C LYS A 143 -12.47 14.24 17.53
N ALA A 144 -13.34 15.00 16.88
CA ALA A 144 -14.63 14.51 16.40
C ALA A 144 -14.46 13.33 15.41
N PHE A 145 -13.47 13.40 14.53
CA PHE A 145 -13.15 12.34 13.58
C PHE A 145 -12.74 11.05 14.31
N ILE A 146 -11.82 11.13 15.27
CA ILE A 146 -11.37 9.96 16.03
C ILE A 146 -12.44 9.41 16.96
N ASP A 147 -13.22 10.26 17.62
CA ASP A 147 -14.35 9.83 18.44
C ASP A 147 -15.36 9.05 17.58
N THR A 148 -15.66 9.56 16.38
CA THR A 148 -16.57 8.90 15.42
C THR A 148 -16.04 7.54 15.00
N LEU A 149 -14.75 7.44 14.64
CA LEU A 149 -14.14 6.17 14.21
C LEU A 149 -13.95 5.15 15.34
N LYS A 150 -14.14 5.57 16.60
CA LYS A 150 -14.16 4.70 17.79
C LYS A 150 -15.57 4.43 18.32
N ASP A 151 -16.60 5.02 17.71
CA ASP A 151 -17.98 4.84 18.13
C ASP A 151 -18.42 3.37 17.95
N ALA A 152 -19.03 2.80 18.99
CA ALA A 152 -19.39 1.39 19.02
C ALA A 152 -20.47 1.04 17.99
N GLN A 153 -21.38 1.97 17.68
CA GLN A 153 -22.41 1.73 16.66
C GLN A 153 -21.78 1.75 15.27
N LEU A 154 -20.87 2.70 15.01
CA LEU A 154 -20.14 2.71 13.75
C LEU A 154 -19.30 1.44 13.56
N LEU A 155 -18.57 1.01 14.59
CA LEU A 155 -17.75 -0.20 14.54
C LEU A 155 -18.60 -1.46 14.29
N ALA A 156 -19.79 -1.56 14.90
CA ALA A 156 -20.71 -2.67 14.66
C ALA A 156 -21.25 -2.69 13.23
N GLU A 157 -21.60 -1.53 12.66
CA GLU A 157 -22.03 -1.44 11.26
C GLU A 157 -20.89 -1.70 10.28
N ALA A 158 -19.67 -1.24 10.59
CA ALA A 158 -18.47 -1.51 9.81
C ALA A 158 -18.17 -3.02 9.76
N ASP A 159 -18.27 -3.73 10.88
CA ASP A 159 -18.09 -5.18 10.95
C ASP A 159 -19.12 -5.93 10.08
N LYS A 160 -20.40 -5.55 10.16
CA LYS A 160 -21.47 -6.10 9.29
C LYS A 160 -21.16 -5.87 7.80
N ALA A 161 -20.64 -4.69 7.47
CA ALA A 161 -20.24 -4.33 6.12
C ALA A 161 -18.88 -4.92 5.70
N LYS A 162 -18.19 -5.65 6.60
CA LYS A 162 -16.83 -6.19 6.42
C LYS A 162 -15.80 -5.11 6.09
N LEU A 163 -15.96 -3.94 6.68
CA LEU A 163 -15.05 -2.81 6.57
C LEU A 163 -14.17 -2.74 7.81
N GLU A 164 -12.85 -2.80 7.63
CA GLU A 164 -11.91 -2.54 8.71
C GLU A 164 -11.76 -1.04 8.96
N ILE A 165 -11.84 -0.66 10.24
CA ILE A 165 -11.59 0.69 10.71
C ILE A 165 -10.39 0.64 11.65
N ASN A 166 -9.27 1.23 11.21
CA ASN A 166 -8.04 1.35 11.98
C ASN A 166 -7.48 2.78 11.81
N PRO A 167 -8.00 3.76 12.58
CA PRO A 167 -7.67 5.15 12.36
C PRO A 167 -6.30 5.50 12.94
N VAL A 168 -5.61 6.42 12.25
CA VAL A 168 -4.48 7.16 12.80
C VAL A 168 -4.98 8.58 13.12
N ASP A 169 -4.61 9.10 14.28
CA ASP A 169 -4.96 10.45 14.69
C ASP A 169 -4.16 11.52 13.95
N GLY A 170 -4.65 12.76 14.04
CA GLY A 170 -4.02 13.92 13.42
C GLY A 170 -2.53 14.07 13.76
N PRO A 171 -2.15 14.02 15.05
CA PRO A 171 -0.73 14.06 15.45
C PRO A 171 0.10 12.91 14.86
N GLY A 172 -0.44 11.70 14.78
CA GLY A 172 0.22 10.57 14.14
C GLY A 172 0.47 10.80 12.65
N ILE A 173 -0.53 11.34 11.92
CA ILE A 173 -0.37 11.72 10.51
C ILE A 173 0.65 12.85 10.34
N GLU A 174 0.60 13.88 11.20
CA GLU A 174 1.57 14.98 11.18
C GLU A 174 3.00 14.49 11.38
N LYS A 175 3.22 13.59 12.34
CA LYS A 175 4.53 12.97 12.57
C LYS A 175 5.01 12.21 11.34
N MET A 176 4.14 11.45 10.67
CA MET A 176 4.50 10.73 9.44
C MET A 176 4.90 11.70 8.32
N VAL A 177 4.09 12.74 8.08
CA VAL A 177 4.38 13.75 7.06
C VAL A 177 5.68 14.49 7.35
N ASN A 178 5.91 14.89 8.60
CA ASN A 178 7.15 15.55 9.00
C ASN A 178 8.37 14.63 8.83
N GLY A 179 8.23 13.34 9.14
CA GLY A 179 9.29 12.34 8.92
C GLY A 179 9.71 12.21 7.45
N LEU A 180 8.83 12.49 6.48
CA LEU A 180 9.20 12.50 5.06
C LEU A 180 10.23 13.59 4.72
N TYR A 181 10.27 14.69 5.48
CA TYR A 181 11.26 15.76 5.30
C TYR A 181 12.63 15.42 5.93
N GLU A 182 12.69 14.40 6.80
CA GLU A 182 13.91 13.95 7.46
C GLU A 182 14.63 12.84 6.67
N ILE A 183 14.07 12.41 5.53
CA ILE A 183 14.68 11.39 4.66
C ILE A 183 16.04 11.89 4.16
N ASP A 184 17.08 11.08 4.39
CA ASP A 184 18.43 11.34 3.90
C ASP A 184 18.47 11.65 2.40
N ALA A 185 19.27 12.64 2.02
CA ALA A 185 19.31 13.15 0.65
C ALA A 185 19.71 12.07 -0.38
N ALA A 186 20.57 11.10 -0.01
CA ALA A 186 20.95 10.02 -0.91
C ALA A 186 19.76 9.08 -1.17
N ILE A 187 19.00 8.74 -0.12
CA ILE A 187 17.78 7.92 -0.25
C ILE A 187 16.71 8.67 -1.04
N LEU A 188 16.50 9.97 -0.78
CA LEU A 188 15.54 10.78 -1.54
C LEU A 188 15.90 10.83 -3.03
N ASN A 189 17.18 11.03 -3.36
CA ASN A 189 17.65 11.02 -4.75
C ASN A 189 17.43 9.66 -5.39
N ARG A 190 17.67 8.58 -4.64
CA ARG A 190 17.40 7.21 -5.11
C ARG A 190 15.93 6.98 -5.41
N VAL A 191 15.03 7.36 -4.51
CA VAL A 191 13.57 7.27 -4.73
C VAL A 191 13.17 8.07 -5.97
N LYS A 192 13.65 9.30 -6.13
CA LYS A 192 13.38 10.12 -7.32
C LYS A 192 13.83 9.46 -8.62
N GLN A 193 14.99 8.80 -8.62
CA GLN A 193 15.47 8.04 -9.79
C GLN A 193 14.57 6.85 -10.11
N LEU A 194 14.12 6.12 -9.09
CA LEU A 194 13.26 4.95 -9.25
C LEU A 194 11.85 5.32 -9.73
N LEU A 195 11.30 6.42 -9.22
CA LEU A 195 9.93 6.87 -9.50
C LEU A 195 9.82 7.83 -10.68
N LYS A 196 10.94 8.16 -11.34
CA LYS A 196 10.93 9.08 -12.49
C LYS A 196 10.01 8.54 -13.59
N VAL A 197 9.03 9.37 -13.97
CA VAL A 197 8.20 9.13 -15.15
C VAL A 197 9.09 9.20 -16.38
N ARG A 198 9.11 8.13 -17.19
CA ARG A 198 9.80 8.11 -18.47
C ARG A 198 8.91 8.66 -19.57
#